data_AF-A0A2E8DQA9-F1
#
_entry.id   AF-A0A2E8DQA9-F1
#
_cell.length_a   1.000
_cell.length_b   1.000
_cell.length_c   1.000
_cell.angle_alpha   90.00
_cell.angle_beta   90.00
_cell.angle_gamma   90.00
#
_symmetry.space_group_name_H-M   'P 1'
#
loop_
_entity.id
_entity.type
_entity.pdbx_description
1 polymer ?
#
loop_
_entity_poly.entity_id
_entity_poly.type
_entity_poly.pdbx_seq_one_letter_code
_entity_poly.pdbx_strand_id
1 'polypeptide(L)'
;MTKFYFLVVYLLFSGVSHSRAGVSYQKQVQPILQRTCQGCHNPKDPAGDLSLTSYTSFEKGGTTGPLFVSGSPDHSIIFDFIVGDPPEMPINADPLTEDEVSLIRQWILEGAIDDTIVKSIQALMEVPNYQKPPVISALAFSPDGQQLAISGYGEVLVHQADGTGLIARLIGKSDRIESIAYTPDGKILVVSGGIPAVSGELQVWNTDTYQLTQSTQNTNDTLYGVSISSDGQLIAYGGADNTARLLQISDLSEKLKFDNHSNWVLGTVFSVDGTHLVTTGRDRALKLIEVESGSFIDDINASNKGYGEIYSLARHPNKDQILAVGEDGIPRLYQIFRTIRRDVGNTDFNLIRAFDRQPAVVNVVAFSPNGNRFATGNDNGKVYIYETETGSRLQVITADSTAVFALSFNPEKKQISAGGFDGWLRTFDLKTGKLLQEFIPVTMNQKAKSNF
;
A
#
# COMPACT_ATOMS: atom_id res chain seq x y z
N MET A 1 77.91 -42.73 -17.74
CA MET A 1 76.58 -43.17 -17.28
C MET A 1 75.98 -42.01 -16.50
N THR A 2 75.12 -41.23 -17.14
CA THR A 2 74.56 -39.99 -16.59
C THR A 2 73.04 -40.10 -16.68
N LYS A 3 72.37 -40.13 -15.52
CA LYS A 3 70.93 -40.40 -15.39
C LYS A 3 70.10 -39.17 -15.77
N PHE A 4 69.12 -39.35 -16.65
CA PHE A 4 68.04 -38.38 -16.91
C PHE A 4 66.94 -38.55 -15.86
N TYR A 5 66.50 -37.46 -15.25
CA TYR A 5 65.28 -37.40 -14.43
C TYR A 5 64.15 -36.77 -15.25
N PHE A 6 63.04 -37.49 -15.42
CA PHE A 6 61.79 -36.96 -15.96
C PHE A 6 60.96 -36.37 -14.82
N LEU A 7 60.65 -35.07 -14.91
CA LEU A 7 59.72 -34.37 -14.02
C LEU A 7 58.31 -34.52 -14.60
N VAL A 8 57.43 -35.26 -13.93
CA VAL A 8 56.00 -35.34 -14.27
C VAL A 8 55.27 -34.25 -13.49
N VAL A 9 54.72 -33.26 -14.20
CA VAL A 9 53.86 -32.22 -13.63
C VAL A 9 52.41 -32.73 -13.63
N TYR A 10 51.85 -32.94 -12.44
CA TYR A 10 50.40 -33.15 -12.28
C TYR A 10 49.69 -31.79 -12.24
N LEU A 11 48.91 -31.49 -13.27
CA LEU A 11 47.93 -30.40 -13.28
C LEU A 11 46.66 -30.89 -12.58
N LEU A 12 46.41 -30.41 -11.36
CA LEU A 12 45.14 -30.58 -10.66
C LEU A 12 44.13 -29.55 -11.20
N PHE A 13 43.16 -30.01 -11.99
CA PHE A 13 41.96 -29.23 -12.29
C PHE A 13 41.01 -29.31 -11.08
N SER A 14 40.91 -28.23 -10.32
CA SER A 14 39.83 -28.05 -9.34
C SER A 14 38.54 -27.65 -10.07
N GLY A 15 37.68 -28.63 -10.35
CA GLY A 15 36.32 -28.36 -10.80
C GLY A 15 35.51 -27.73 -9.67
N VAL A 16 35.19 -26.43 -9.79
CA VAL A 16 34.18 -25.79 -8.95
C VAL A 16 32.82 -26.24 -9.47
N SER A 17 32.20 -27.22 -8.81
CA SER A 17 30.80 -27.55 -9.01
C SER A 17 29.95 -26.39 -8.47
N HIS A 18 29.51 -25.48 -9.33
CA HIS A 18 28.39 -24.61 -9.01
C HIS A 18 27.15 -25.49 -8.91
N SER A 19 26.70 -25.78 -7.69
CA SER A 19 25.33 -26.19 -7.44
C SER A 19 24.43 -25.12 -8.03
N ARG A 20 23.73 -25.42 -9.13
CA ARG A 20 22.72 -24.53 -9.68
C ARG A 20 21.62 -24.45 -8.62
N ALA A 21 21.32 -23.25 -8.12
CA ALA A 21 20.18 -23.07 -7.25
C ALA A 21 18.92 -23.60 -7.96
N GLY A 22 18.12 -24.40 -7.27
CA GLY A 22 16.87 -24.95 -7.82
C GLY A 22 15.87 -23.85 -8.17
N VAL A 23 14.87 -24.19 -8.97
CA VAL A 23 13.80 -23.29 -9.37
C VAL A 23 12.94 -22.95 -8.15
N SER A 24 12.81 -21.66 -7.87
CA SER A 24 12.00 -21.15 -6.75
C SER A 24 10.51 -21.11 -7.13
N TYR A 25 9.64 -21.70 -6.30
CA TYR A 25 8.21 -21.53 -6.49
C TYR A 25 7.84 -20.06 -6.35
N GLN A 26 8.23 -19.40 -5.25
CA GLN A 26 7.85 -18.02 -4.95
C GLN A 26 8.39 -17.02 -5.97
N LYS A 27 9.65 -17.15 -6.41
CA LYS A 27 10.30 -16.14 -7.26
C LYS A 27 10.13 -16.39 -8.75
N GLN A 28 9.83 -17.61 -9.17
CA GLN A 28 9.90 -17.99 -10.58
C GLN A 28 8.61 -18.64 -11.10
N VAL A 29 8.00 -19.57 -10.36
CA VAL A 29 6.77 -20.25 -10.81
C VAL A 29 5.51 -19.45 -10.47
N GLN A 30 5.41 -18.97 -9.23
CA GLN A 30 4.27 -18.22 -8.72
C GLN A 30 3.97 -16.95 -9.56
N PRO A 31 4.97 -16.15 -10.01
CA PRO A 31 4.69 -15.00 -10.89
C PRO A 31 4.05 -15.37 -12.24
N ILE A 32 4.41 -16.54 -12.81
CA ILE A 32 3.79 -17.03 -14.05
C ILE A 32 2.31 -17.34 -13.80
N LEU A 33 2.01 -18.08 -12.73
CA LEU A 33 0.63 -18.42 -12.35
C LEU A 33 -0.19 -17.17 -12.00
N GLN A 34 0.40 -16.23 -11.27
CA GLN A 34 -0.21 -14.96 -10.88
C GLN A 34 -0.60 -14.12 -12.09
N ARG A 35 0.32 -13.98 -13.06
CA ARG A 35 0.13 -13.16 -14.25
C ARG A 35 -0.87 -13.77 -15.23
N THR A 36 -0.81 -15.09 -15.42
CA THR A 36 -1.44 -15.75 -16.56
C THR A 36 -2.68 -16.55 -16.19
N CYS A 37 -2.82 -17.00 -14.94
CA CYS A 37 -3.83 -17.99 -14.57
C CYS A 37 -4.77 -17.50 -13.45
N GLN A 38 -4.27 -16.74 -12.47
CA GLN A 38 -5.06 -16.35 -11.29
C GLN A 38 -6.20 -15.38 -11.57
N GLY A 39 -6.18 -14.66 -12.69
CA GLY A 39 -7.30 -13.82 -13.11
C GLY A 39 -8.62 -14.59 -13.18
N CYS A 40 -8.58 -15.82 -13.69
CA CYS A 40 -9.74 -16.72 -13.84
C CYS A 40 -9.75 -17.92 -12.88
N HIS A 41 -8.65 -18.22 -12.20
CA HIS A 41 -8.56 -19.33 -11.24
C HIS A 41 -8.27 -18.81 -9.83
N ASN A 42 -9.24 -18.11 -9.25
CA ASN A 42 -9.18 -17.58 -7.89
C ASN A 42 -10.43 -17.96 -7.08
N PRO A 43 -10.42 -17.82 -5.74
CA PRO A 43 -11.54 -18.24 -4.89
C PRO A 43 -12.88 -17.54 -5.17
N LYS A 44 -12.89 -16.42 -5.90
CA LYS A 44 -14.10 -15.60 -6.15
C LYS A 44 -14.73 -15.84 -7.52
N ASP A 45 -13.95 -16.37 -8.45
CA ASP A 45 -14.43 -16.77 -9.77
C ASP A 45 -13.75 -18.10 -10.16
N PRO A 46 -14.11 -19.22 -9.50
CA PRO A 46 -13.48 -20.49 -9.78
C PRO A 46 -14.11 -21.07 -11.05
N ALA A 47 -13.55 -20.77 -12.21
CA ALA A 47 -13.79 -21.61 -13.38
C ALA A 47 -13.30 -23.04 -13.03
N GLY A 48 -14.23 -23.92 -12.66
CA GLY A 48 -13.98 -25.35 -12.41
C GLY A 48 -13.45 -25.76 -11.02
N ASP A 49 -13.84 -25.09 -9.93
CA ASP A 49 -13.36 -25.33 -8.54
C ASP A 49 -11.82 -25.21 -8.37
N LEU A 50 -11.13 -24.64 -9.36
CA LEU A 50 -9.69 -24.50 -9.35
C LEU A 50 -9.28 -23.11 -8.81
N SER A 51 -8.43 -23.11 -7.79
CA SER A 51 -7.79 -21.90 -7.26
C SER A 51 -6.27 -22.02 -7.37
N LEU A 52 -5.63 -21.04 -8.00
CA LEU A 52 -4.18 -20.98 -8.18
C LEU A 52 -3.53 -19.89 -7.33
N THR A 53 -4.26 -19.36 -6.34
CA THR A 53 -3.81 -18.21 -5.53
C THR A 53 -2.90 -18.59 -4.36
N SER A 54 -2.68 -19.87 -4.10
CA SER A 54 -1.74 -20.36 -3.08
C SER A 54 -1.06 -21.65 -3.55
N TYR A 55 0.12 -21.97 -3.02
CA TYR A 55 0.78 -23.26 -3.29
C TYR A 55 -0.15 -24.43 -2.96
N THR A 56 -0.77 -24.41 -1.78
CA THR A 56 -1.68 -25.48 -1.34
C THR A 56 -2.89 -25.64 -2.27
N SER A 57 -3.47 -24.54 -2.77
CA SER A 57 -4.59 -24.62 -3.71
C SER A 57 -4.14 -25.15 -5.07
N PHE A 58 -2.95 -24.74 -5.53
CA PHE A 58 -2.36 -25.21 -6.78
C PHE A 58 -2.02 -26.71 -6.72
N GLU A 59 -1.43 -27.16 -5.61
CA GLU A 59 -1.12 -28.57 -5.33
C GLU A 59 -2.38 -29.41 -5.24
N LYS A 60 -3.42 -28.92 -4.55
CA LYS A 60 -4.72 -29.60 -4.44
C LYS A 60 -5.38 -29.76 -5.81
N GLY A 61 -5.23 -28.77 -6.69
CA GLY A 61 -5.87 -28.72 -7.99
C GLY A 61 -7.40 -28.60 -7.92
N GLY A 62 -8.07 -28.95 -9.02
CA GLY A 62 -9.52 -28.84 -9.17
C GLY A 62 -10.26 -30.15 -8.92
N THR A 63 -11.46 -30.29 -9.51
CA THR A 63 -12.28 -31.52 -9.41
C THR A 63 -11.62 -32.76 -10.01
N THR A 64 -10.65 -32.58 -10.91
CA THR A 64 -9.88 -33.65 -11.56
C THR A 64 -8.68 -34.11 -10.74
N GLY A 65 -8.45 -33.52 -9.55
CA GLY A 65 -7.32 -33.84 -8.69
C GLY A 65 -6.15 -32.85 -8.82
N PRO A 66 -4.95 -33.23 -8.34
CA PRO A 66 -3.80 -32.33 -8.27
C PRO A 66 -3.34 -31.92 -9.66
N LEU A 67 -3.02 -30.63 -9.85
CA LEU A 67 -2.56 -30.11 -11.15
C LEU A 67 -1.13 -30.55 -11.49
N PHE A 68 -0.33 -30.85 -10.48
CA PHE A 68 1.01 -31.36 -10.64
C PHE A 68 1.29 -32.49 -9.65
N VAL A 69 2.23 -33.35 -10.01
CA VAL A 69 2.74 -34.43 -9.17
C VAL A 69 4.21 -34.15 -8.94
N SER A 70 4.59 -33.88 -7.68
CA SER A 70 5.98 -33.63 -7.28
C SER A 70 6.93 -34.69 -7.84
N GLY A 71 8.00 -34.23 -8.51
CA GLY A 71 9.01 -35.07 -9.16
C GLY A 71 8.58 -35.70 -10.50
N SER A 72 7.33 -35.50 -10.95
CA SER A 72 6.76 -36.20 -12.10
C SER A 72 5.98 -35.26 -13.05
N PRO A 73 6.66 -34.46 -13.88
CA PRO A 73 5.99 -33.59 -14.86
C PRO A 73 5.12 -34.36 -15.84
N ASP A 74 5.51 -35.57 -16.24
CA ASP A 74 4.77 -36.37 -17.21
C ASP A 74 3.45 -36.93 -16.64
N HIS A 75 3.26 -36.83 -15.31
CA HIS A 75 2.00 -37.16 -14.63
C HIS A 75 1.29 -35.89 -14.11
N SER A 76 1.76 -34.71 -14.50
CA SER A 76 1.21 -33.43 -14.07
C SER A 76 0.27 -32.87 -15.13
N ILE A 77 -1.03 -32.88 -14.84
CA ILE A 77 -2.09 -32.52 -15.79
C ILE A 77 -2.04 -31.05 -16.23
N ILE A 78 -1.32 -30.17 -15.52
CA ILE A 78 -1.13 -28.77 -15.94
C ILE A 78 -0.61 -28.69 -17.39
N PHE A 79 0.28 -29.60 -17.81
CA PHE A 79 0.85 -29.58 -19.15
C PHE A 79 -0.14 -29.95 -20.25
N ASP A 80 -1.22 -30.66 -19.93
CA ASP A 80 -2.28 -30.94 -20.90
C ASP A 80 -3.01 -29.65 -21.32
N PHE A 81 -2.97 -28.62 -20.46
CA PHE A 81 -3.63 -27.34 -20.71
C PHE A 81 -2.67 -26.27 -21.25
N ILE A 82 -1.45 -26.19 -20.71
CA ILE A 82 -0.50 -25.11 -21.07
C ILE A 82 0.43 -25.45 -22.24
N VAL A 83 0.38 -26.69 -22.76
CA VAL A 83 1.16 -27.15 -23.91
C VAL A 83 0.21 -27.56 -25.03
N GLY A 84 0.55 -27.19 -26.27
CA GLY A 84 -0.24 -27.50 -27.45
C GLY A 84 -0.05 -26.43 -28.53
N ASP A 85 -0.61 -26.67 -29.72
CA ASP A 85 -0.67 -25.67 -30.79
C ASP A 85 -2.10 -25.63 -31.39
N PRO A 86 -2.97 -24.71 -30.91
CA PRO A 86 -2.78 -23.84 -29.75
C PRO A 86 -2.97 -24.59 -28.41
N PRO A 87 -2.37 -24.13 -27.30
CA PRO A 87 -2.67 -24.66 -25.97
C PRO A 87 -4.10 -24.29 -25.54
N GLU A 88 -4.71 -25.08 -24.65
CA GLU A 88 -6.05 -24.79 -24.11
C GLU A 88 -6.06 -23.62 -23.12
N MET A 89 -4.93 -23.39 -22.43
CA MET A 89 -4.74 -22.31 -21.48
C MET A 89 -3.43 -21.54 -21.76
N PRO A 90 -3.43 -20.21 -21.59
CA PRO A 90 -4.52 -19.37 -21.09
C PRO A 90 -5.58 -19.04 -22.17
N ILE A 91 -6.83 -18.85 -21.75
CA ILE A 91 -7.93 -18.42 -22.62
C ILE A 91 -7.86 -16.90 -22.82
N ASN A 92 -7.96 -16.41 -24.07
CA ASN A 92 -7.91 -14.99 -24.43
C ASN A 92 -6.63 -14.24 -24.01
N ALA A 93 -5.52 -14.95 -23.86
CA ALA A 93 -4.20 -14.38 -23.61
C ALA A 93 -3.13 -15.12 -24.42
N ASP A 94 -1.93 -14.54 -24.53
CA ASP A 94 -0.82 -15.19 -25.21
C ASP A 94 -0.40 -16.49 -24.46
N PRO A 95 -0.07 -17.57 -25.19
CA PRO A 95 0.53 -18.78 -24.62
C PRO A 95 1.72 -18.49 -23.73
N LEU A 96 1.96 -19.37 -22.74
CA LEU A 96 3.22 -19.36 -22.01
C LEU A 96 4.38 -19.58 -23.00
N THR A 97 5.49 -18.88 -22.76
CA THR A 97 6.70 -19.10 -23.56
C THR A 97 7.29 -20.48 -23.27
N GLU A 98 8.08 -21.03 -24.20
CA GLU A 98 8.78 -22.31 -24.00
C GLU A 98 9.67 -22.30 -22.74
N ASP A 99 10.27 -21.15 -22.42
CA ASP A 99 11.08 -20.96 -21.22
C ASP A 99 10.24 -21.03 -19.93
N GLU A 100 9.04 -20.44 -19.93
CA GLU A 100 8.13 -20.49 -18.79
C GLU A 100 7.56 -21.89 -18.56
N VAL A 101 7.17 -22.59 -19.64
CA VAL A 101 6.75 -24.00 -19.56
C VAL A 101 7.90 -24.87 -19.04
N SER A 102 9.12 -24.63 -19.53
CA SER A 102 10.32 -25.35 -19.10
C SER A 102 10.66 -25.07 -17.63
N LEU A 103 10.43 -23.83 -17.16
CA LEU A 103 10.65 -23.44 -15.77
C LEU A 103 9.69 -24.18 -14.83
N ILE A 104 8.40 -24.24 -15.16
CA ILE A 104 7.40 -25.00 -14.40
C ILE A 104 7.75 -26.49 -14.40
N ARG A 105 8.13 -27.04 -15.57
CA ARG A 105 8.56 -28.44 -15.70
C ARG A 105 9.76 -28.74 -14.83
N GLN A 106 10.78 -27.89 -14.85
CA GLN A 106 12.00 -28.06 -14.06
C GLN A 106 11.70 -27.97 -12.55
N TRP A 107 10.86 -27.03 -12.13
CA TRP A 107 10.42 -26.94 -10.74
C TRP A 107 9.69 -28.21 -10.27
N ILE A 108 8.79 -28.76 -11.08
CA ILE A 108 8.12 -30.04 -10.77
C ILE A 108 9.13 -31.17 -10.69
N LEU A 109 10.08 -31.27 -11.62
CA LEU A 109 11.17 -32.27 -11.58
C LEU A 109 11.99 -32.20 -10.29
N GLU A 110 12.24 -30.99 -9.80
CA GLU A 110 12.99 -30.72 -8.57
C GLU A 110 12.18 -30.98 -7.29
N GLY A 111 10.98 -31.55 -7.43
CA GLY A 111 10.12 -31.94 -6.31
C GLY A 111 9.02 -30.93 -6.00
N ALA A 112 8.76 -29.96 -6.89
CA ALA A 112 7.73 -28.94 -6.72
C ALA A 112 7.79 -28.27 -5.34
N ILE A 113 9.01 -27.94 -4.88
CA ILE A 113 9.22 -27.48 -3.50
C ILE A 113 8.49 -26.14 -3.30
N ASP A 114 7.63 -26.10 -2.28
CA ASP A 114 7.06 -24.87 -1.76
C ASP A 114 8.12 -24.12 -0.94
N ASP A 115 8.77 -23.15 -1.58
CA ASP A 115 9.66 -22.20 -0.90
C ASP A 115 8.96 -20.89 -0.54
N THR A 116 7.62 -20.85 -0.55
CA THR A 116 6.91 -19.71 0.03
C THR A 116 7.26 -19.62 1.51
N ILE A 117 7.83 -18.49 1.89
CA ILE A 117 8.28 -18.27 3.26
C ILE A 117 7.05 -18.03 4.15
N VAL A 118 6.50 -19.11 4.72
CA VAL A 118 5.54 -19.08 5.84
C VAL A 118 6.25 -19.50 7.13
N LYS A 119 7.34 -18.83 7.51
CA LYS A 119 7.85 -18.84 8.90
C LYS A 119 8.92 -17.78 9.17
N SER A 120 8.69 -17.08 10.28
CA SER A 120 9.42 -15.92 10.81
C SER A 120 9.40 -14.71 9.88
N ILE A 121 8.49 -13.80 10.21
CA ILE A 121 8.32 -12.44 9.71
C ILE A 121 9.62 -11.59 9.70
N GLN A 122 10.72 -12.12 10.25
CA GLN A 122 11.95 -11.38 10.54
C GLN A 122 13.20 -11.89 9.81
N ALA A 123 13.09 -12.91 8.94
CA ALA A 123 14.25 -13.45 8.23
C ALA A 123 14.76 -12.48 7.14
N LEU A 124 15.87 -11.79 7.46
CA LEU A 124 16.80 -11.07 6.58
C LEU A 124 16.23 -9.88 5.79
N MET A 125 15.42 -9.03 6.41
CA MET A 125 15.21 -7.69 5.85
C MET A 125 16.44 -6.84 6.15
N GLU A 126 17.18 -6.47 5.11
CA GLU A 126 18.36 -5.61 5.26
C GLU A 126 17.92 -4.21 5.65
N VAL A 127 18.59 -3.67 6.66
CA VAL A 127 18.42 -2.30 7.10
C VAL A 127 18.72 -1.35 5.93
N PRO A 128 17.76 -0.55 5.44
CA PRO A 128 18.00 0.36 4.33
C PRO A 128 19.15 1.33 4.61
N ASN A 129 20.02 1.51 3.61
CA ASN A 129 21.18 2.41 3.66
C ASN A 129 21.00 3.57 2.69
N TYR A 130 20.81 4.78 3.23
CA TYR A 130 20.46 5.96 2.44
C TYR A 130 21.68 6.76 2.00
N GLN A 131 21.78 6.96 0.68
CA GLN A 131 22.69 7.95 0.09
C GLN A 131 22.01 9.30 -0.15
N LYS A 132 20.67 9.30 -0.28
CA LYS A 132 19.81 10.48 -0.43
C LYS A 132 18.58 10.30 0.47
N PRO A 133 17.97 11.39 0.98
CA PRO A 133 16.70 11.29 1.68
C PRO A 133 15.65 10.61 0.79
N PRO A 134 14.90 9.61 1.29
CA PRO A 134 13.79 9.03 0.55
C PRO A 134 12.59 9.97 0.57
N VAL A 135 11.69 9.81 -0.41
CA VAL A 135 10.40 10.49 -0.40
C VAL A 135 9.62 10.11 0.87
N ILE A 136 9.03 11.09 1.55
CA ILE A 136 8.08 10.86 2.64
C ILE A 136 6.68 10.92 2.04
N SER A 137 6.07 9.75 1.84
CA SER A 137 4.73 9.54 1.27
C SER A 137 3.63 9.44 2.32
N ALA A 138 3.97 8.99 3.53
CA ALA A 138 3.03 8.80 4.63
C ALA A 138 3.60 9.28 5.98
N LEU A 139 2.71 9.85 6.80
CA LEU A 139 2.95 10.34 8.16
C LEU A 139 1.74 10.04 9.05
N ALA A 140 1.98 9.59 10.28
CA ALA A 140 0.91 9.44 11.28
C ALA A 140 1.45 9.74 12.69
N PHE A 141 0.86 10.72 13.37
CA PHE A 141 1.05 10.85 14.82
C PHE A 141 0.35 9.69 15.55
N SER A 142 0.96 9.20 16.62
CA SER A 142 0.27 8.33 17.57
C SER A 142 -0.93 9.06 18.19
N PRO A 143 -1.99 8.34 18.64
CA PRO A 143 -3.17 8.99 19.20
C PRO A 143 -2.90 9.88 20.41
N ASP A 144 -1.84 9.60 21.18
CA ASP A 144 -1.39 10.42 22.32
C ASP A 144 -0.44 11.57 21.91
N GLY A 145 -0.09 11.67 20.63
CA GLY A 145 0.74 12.72 20.05
C GLY A 145 2.21 12.70 20.48
N GLN A 146 2.66 11.62 21.13
CA GLN A 146 4.03 11.49 21.63
C GLN A 146 4.99 10.93 20.56
N GLN A 147 4.48 10.18 19.58
CA GLN A 147 5.27 9.56 18.53
C GLN A 147 4.78 9.98 17.15
N LEU A 148 5.68 9.92 16.17
CA LEU A 148 5.38 10.14 14.77
C LEU A 148 5.97 8.99 13.94
N ALA A 149 5.10 8.23 13.30
CA ALA A 149 5.47 7.23 12.30
C ALA A 149 5.64 7.89 10.94
N ILE A 150 6.76 7.59 10.28
CA ILE A 150 7.23 8.26 9.07
C ILE A 150 7.65 7.20 8.05
N SER A 151 7.12 7.28 6.84
CA SER A 151 7.56 6.43 5.73
C SER A 151 9.04 6.67 5.37
N GLY A 152 9.77 5.57 5.16
CA GLY A 152 11.03 5.52 4.44
C GLY A 152 10.89 4.67 3.18
N TYR A 153 12.01 4.10 2.70
CA TYR A 153 12.02 3.10 1.64
C TYR A 153 12.27 1.71 2.25
N GLY A 154 11.33 0.77 2.10
CA GLY A 154 11.45 -0.54 2.77
C GLY A 154 11.11 -0.53 4.27
N GLU A 155 10.75 0.62 4.84
CA GLU A 155 10.58 0.75 6.28
C GLU A 155 9.66 1.91 6.70
N VAL A 156 9.21 1.84 7.95
CA VAL A 156 8.62 2.96 8.69
C VAL A 156 9.53 3.32 9.87
N LEU A 157 9.80 4.61 10.05
CA LEU A 157 10.59 5.14 11.15
C LEU A 157 9.64 5.72 12.19
N VAL A 158 9.76 5.27 13.44
CA VAL A 158 9.01 5.83 14.56
C VAL A 158 9.93 6.78 15.32
N HIS A 159 9.58 8.06 15.35
CA HIS A 159 10.33 9.12 16.04
C HIS A 159 9.54 9.68 17.22
N GLN A 160 10.26 10.26 18.19
CA GLN A 160 9.64 11.10 19.20
C GLN A 160 9.07 12.36 18.54
N ALA A 161 7.83 12.71 18.85
CA ALA A 161 7.12 13.85 18.28
C ALA A 161 7.73 15.21 18.64
N ASP A 162 8.54 15.27 19.69
CA ASP A 162 9.30 16.47 20.09
C ASP A 162 10.66 16.60 19.40
N GLY A 163 11.02 15.63 18.55
CA GLY A 163 12.27 15.65 17.82
C GLY A 163 13.48 15.11 18.54
N THR A 164 13.31 14.56 19.75
CA THR A 164 14.42 14.07 20.56
C THR A 164 15.11 12.82 20.00
N GLY A 165 14.50 12.13 19.03
CA GLY A 165 15.19 11.13 18.21
C GLY A 165 14.33 9.96 17.74
N LEU A 166 15.01 9.05 17.03
CA LEU A 166 14.47 7.80 16.51
C LEU A 166 14.21 6.80 17.65
N ILE A 167 13.01 6.23 17.69
CA ILE A 167 12.58 5.19 18.63
C ILE A 167 12.78 3.80 18.02
N ALA A 168 12.27 3.58 16.81
CA ALA A 168 12.29 2.28 16.17
C ALA A 168 12.31 2.37 14.64
N ARG A 169 12.83 1.31 14.00
CA ARG A 169 12.77 1.09 12.54
C ARG A 169 11.94 -0.17 12.29
N LEU A 170 10.82 0.00 11.62
CA LEU A 170 9.88 -1.06 11.28
C LEU A 170 10.17 -1.47 9.84
N ILE A 171 10.99 -2.48 9.66
CA ILE A 171 11.47 -2.91 8.34
C ILE A 171 10.50 -3.96 7.81
N GLY A 172 9.95 -3.73 6.62
CA GLY A 172 8.98 -4.60 5.96
C GLY A 172 9.44 -5.02 4.56
N LYS A 173 8.60 -5.76 3.81
CA LYS A 173 8.92 -6.19 2.44
C LYS A 173 8.56 -5.15 1.38
N SER A 174 7.78 -4.14 1.75
CA SER A 174 7.31 -3.08 0.86
C SER A 174 8.40 -2.05 0.59
N ASP A 175 8.88 -2.03 -0.65
CA ASP A 175 9.77 -0.96 -1.14
C ASP A 175 9.13 0.42 -0.94
N ARG A 176 7.88 0.57 -1.36
CA ARG A 176 7.09 1.80 -1.15
C ARG A 176 6.11 1.62 -0.01
N ILE A 177 6.18 2.52 0.95
CA ILE A 177 5.12 2.73 1.93
C ILE A 177 4.19 3.80 1.37
N GLU A 178 2.88 3.57 1.32
CA GLU A 178 1.92 4.54 0.77
C GLU A 178 0.97 5.08 1.84
N SER A 179 0.72 4.32 2.91
CA SER A 179 -0.14 4.79 4.00
C SER A 179 0.22 4.16 5.33
N ILE A 180 0.00 4.92 6.41
CA ILE A 180 0.26 4.52 7.79
C ILE A 180 -0.94 4.96 8.64
N ALA A 181 -1.45 4.08 9.51
CA ALA A 181 -2.51 4.42 10.46
C ALA A 181 -2.32 3.71 11.80
N TYR A 182 -2.56 4.42 12.90
CA TYR A 182 -2.66 3.82 14.23
C TYR A 182 -4.09 3.39 14.53
N THR A 183 -4.26 2.30 15.29
CA THR A 183 -5.55 2.04 15.94
C THR A 183 -5.91 3.16 16.91
N PRO A 184 -7.21 3.41 17.19
CA PRO A 184 -7.62 4.46 18.11
C PRO A 184 -6.98 4.39 19.51
N ASP A 185 -6.67 3.18 19.99
CA ASP A 185 -5.99 2.95 21.27
C ASP A 185 -4.45 3.10 21.19
N GLY A 186 -3.91 3.28 19.98
CA GLY A 186 -2.49 3.47 19.72
C GLY A 186 -1.63 2.21 19.82
N LYS A 187 -2.21 1.03 20.06
CA LYS A 187 -1.46 -0.22 20.31
C LYS A 187 -1.00 -0.95 19.06
N ILE A 188 -1.63 -0.63 17.92
CA ILE A 188 -1.33 -1.24 16.64
C ILE A 188 -1.05 -0.13 15.63
N LEU A 189 -0.01 -0.34 14.82
CA LEU A 189 0.28 0.45 13.64
C LEU A 189 0.06 -0.42 12.40
N VAL A 190 -0.78 0.02 11.50
CA VAL A 190 -1.03 -0.61 10.21
C VAL A 190 -0.32 0.17 9.12
N VAL A 191 0.38 -0.54 8.25
CA VAL A 191 1.15 0.03 7.15
C VAL A 191 0.72 -0.65 5.86
N SER A 192 0.38 0.13 4.84
CA SER A 192 0.11 -0.36 3.49
C SER A 192 1.15 0.17 2.51
N GLY A 193 1.47 -0.67 1.53
CA GLY A 193 2.46 -0.36 0.52
C GLY A 193 2.63 -1.48 -0.48
N GLY A 194 3.81 -1.55 -1.08
CA GLY A 194 4.18 -2.65 -1.95
C GLY A 194 5.38 -2.40 -2.83
N ILE A 195 5.55 -3.29 -3.79
CA ILE A 195 6.49 -3.19 -4.89
C ILE A 195 5.64 -2.95 -6.15
N PRO A 196 5.77 -1.79 -6.83
CA PRO A 196 4.96 -1.46 -7.99
C PRO A 196 4.93 -2.56 -9.04
N ALA A 197 3.72 -2.92 -9.48
CA ALA A 197 3.44 -3.99 -10.44
C ALA A 197 3.95 -5.39 -10.05
N VAL A 198 4.28 -5.62 -8.78
CA VAL A 198 4.78 -6.91 -8.28
C VAL A 198 3.92 -7.43 -7.13
N SER A 199 3.75 -6.64 -6.07
CA SER A 199 2.99 -7.08 -4.90
C SER A 199 2.53 -5.91 -4.05
N GLY A 200 1.32 -5.98 -3.53
CA GLY A 200 0.89 -5.14 -2.41
C GLY A 200 1.11 -5.86 -1.08
N GLU A 201 1.42 -5.12 -0.03
CA GLU A 201 1.60 -5.68 1.31
C GLU A 201 0.91 -4.81 2.35
N LEU A 202 0.20 -5.47 3.25
CA LEU A 202 -0.35 -4.90 4.47
C LEU A 202 0.41 -5.48 5.66
N GLN A 203 0.88 -4.60 6.54
CA GLN A 203 1.68 -4.96 7.72
C GLN A 203 0.97 -4.46 8.99
N VAL A 204 1.01 -5.27 10.05
CA VAL A 204 0.43 -4.96 11.36
C VAL A 204 1.52 -5.05 12.42
N TRP A 205 1.80 -3.94 13.08
CA TRP A 205 2.89 -3.82 14.04
C TRP A 205 2.34 -3.55 15.43
N ASN A 206 2.93 -4.21 16.44
CA ASN A 206 2.70 -3.85 17.84
C ASN A 206 3.53 -2.60 18.16
N THR A 207 2.92 -1.57 18.74
CA THR A 207 3.58 -0.27 18.99
C THR A 207 4.36 -0.22 20.30
N ASP A 208 4.14 -1.17 21.23
CA ASP A 208 4.93 -1.29 22.46
C ASP A 208 6.27 -1.98 22.19
N THR A 209 6.27 -3.02 21.34
CA THR A 209 7.44 -3.84 21.05
C THR A 209 8.09 -3.50 19.72
N TYR A 210 7.39 -2.77 18.84
CA TYR A 210 7.80 -2.47 17.46
C TYR A 210 8.09 -3.73 16.63
N GLN A 211 7.39 -4.83 16.93
CA GLN A 211 7.48 -6.08 16.19
C GLN A 211 6.30 -6.24 15.23
N LEU A 212 6.60 -6.71 14.02
CA LEU A 212 5.60 -7.09 13.03
C LEU A 212 4.87 -8.34 13.53
N THR A 213 3.59 -8.19 13.83
CA THR A 213 2.76 -9.28 14.36
C THR A 213 2.14 -10.08 13.22
N GLN A 214 1.71 -9.41 12.16
CA GLN A 214 1.06 -10.01 11.00
C GLN A 214 1.39 -9.24 9.72
N SER A 215 1.45 -9.95 8.59
CA SER A 215 1.57 -9.33 7.27
C SER A 215 0.87 -10.19 6.24
N THR A 216 0.29 -9.57 5.21
CA THR A 216 -0.28 -10.29 4.07
C THR A 216 0.10 -9.60 2.76
N GLN A 217 0.33 -10.40 1.72
CA GLN A 217 0.52 -9.94 0.34
C GLN A 217 -0.59 -10.52 -0.51
N ASN A 218 -1.63 -9.71 -0.78
CA ASN A 218 -2.90 -10.20 -1.34
C ASN A 218 -3.33 -9.49 -2.63
N THR A 219 -2.47 -8.63 -3.17
CA THR A 219 -2.62 -8.00 -4.48
C THR A 219 -1.30 -8.08 -5.26
N ASN A 220 -1.39 -7.97 -6.58
CA ASN A 220 -0.23 -8.01 -7.50
C ASN A 220 0.36 -6.60 -7.77
N ASP A 221 -0.06 -5.61 -6.99
CA ASP A 221 0.42 -4.24 -7.09
C ASP A 221 0.17 -3.51 -5.76
N THR A 222 0.81 -2.35 -5.63
CA THR A 222 0.85 -1.45 -4.47
C THR A 222 -0.53 -1.20 -3.84
N LEU A 223 -0.57 -1.26 -2.51
CA LEU A 223 -1.71 -0.84 -1.69
C LEU A 223 -1.58 0.63 -1.30
N TYR A 224 -2.70 1.34 -1.23
CA TYR A 224 -2.78 2.77 -0.91
C TYR A 224 -3.61 3.02 0.37
N GLY A 225 -4.21 4.21 0.50
CA GLY A 225 -4.71 4.81 1.73
C GLY A 225 -5.48 3.87 2.66
N VAL A 226 -4.78 3.51 3.75
CA VAL A 226 -5.28 2.62 4.80
C VAL A 226 -6.09 3.40 5.83
N SER A 227 -7.20 2.84 6.29
CA SER A 227 -7.98 3.37 7.40
C SER A 227 -8.40 2.25 8.35
N ILE A 228 -8.70 2.63 9.59
CA ILE A 228 -9.07 1.73 10.67
C ILE A 228 -10.46 2.14 11.17
N SER A 229 -11.33 1.15 11.46
CA SER A 229 -12.65 1.40 12.02
C SER A 229 -12.55 2.01 13.43
N SER A 230 -13.59 2.73 13.86
CA SER A 230 -13.57 3.44 15.15
C SER A 230 -13.49 2.52 16.38
N ASP A 231 -13.88 1.25 16.24
CA ASP A 231 -13.70 0.19 17.25
C ASP A 231 -12.33 -0.51 17.19
N GLY A 232 -11.47 -0.13 16.23
CA GLY A 232 -10.14 -0.69 16.05
C GLY A 232 -10.14 -2.16 15.58
N GLN A 233 -11.22 -2.67 15.02
CA GLN A 233 -11.33 -4.09 14.62
C GLN A 233 -11.10 -4.36 13.14
N LEU A 234 -11.33 -3.37 12.28
CA LEU A 234 -11.26 -3.53 10.83
C LEU A 234 -10.21 -2.61 10.21
N ILE A 235 -9.57 -3.10 9.15
CA ILE A 235 -8.72 -2.32 8.24
C ILE A 235 -9.44 -2.22 6.90
N ALA A 236 -9.47 -1.02 6.33
CA ALA A 236 -9.77 -0.82 4.92
C ALA A 236 -8.57 -0.24 4.17
N TYR A 237 -8.38 -0.63 2.91
CA TYR A 237 -7.37 -0.03 2.02
C TYR A 237 -7.81 -0.12 0.57
N GLY A 238 -7.22 0.72 -0.27
CA GLY A 238 -7.35 0.68 -1.73
C GLY A 238 -6.15 0.03 -2.41
N GLY A 239 -6.31 -0.41 -3.65
CA GLY A 239 -5.25 -1.00 -4.46
C GLY A 239 -5.20 -0.46 -5.89
N ALA A 240 -4.05 -0.62 -6.53
CA ALA A 240 -3.88 -0.41 -7.97
C ALA A 240 -4.64 -1.44 -8.83
N ASP A 241 -5.15 -2.53 -8.23
CA ASP A 241 -6.04 -3.50 -8.86
C ASP A 241 -7.50 -3.02 -8.99
N ASN A 242 -7.72 -1.71 -8.84
CA ASN A 242 -9.02 -1.02 -8.83
C ASN A 242 -9.96 -1.46 -7.70
N THR A 243 -9.45 -2.15 -6.67
CA THR A 243 -10.28 -2.66 -5.59
C THR A 243 -10.03 -1.94 -4.28
N ALA A 244 -11.06 -1.86 -3.46
CA ALA A 244 -10.91 -1.60 -2.03
C ALA A 244 -11.22 -2.87 -1.26
N ARG A 245 -10.57 -3.08 -0.12
CA ARG A 245 -10.71 -4.32 0.65
C ARG A 245 -10.84 -4.01 2.12
N LEU A 246 -11.55 -4.89 2.81
CA LEU A 246 -11.83 -4.81 4.24
C LEU A 246 -11.36 -6.09 4.91
N LEU A 247 -10.47 -5.98 5.89
CA LEU A 247 -9.89 -7.11 6.63
C LEU A 247 -10.15 -6.96 8.14
N GLN A 248 -10.24 -8.08 8.84
CA GLN A 248 -10.19 -8.10 10.30
C GLN A 248 -8.74 -7.93 10.78
N ILE A 249 -8.51 -7.04 11.76
CA ILE A 249 -7.14 -6.78 12.27
C ILE A 249 -6.54 -8.00 12.97
N SER A 250 -7.34 -8.80 13.67
CA SER A 250 -6.84 -9.88 14.52
C SER A 250 -6.20 -11.04 13.77
N ASP A 251 -6.55 -11.25 12.50
CA ASP A 251 -6.09 -12.39 11.70
C ASP A 251 -5.84 -12.06 10.22
N LEU A 252 -6.02 -10.80 9.82
CA LEU A 252 -5.98 -10.34 8.42
C LEU A 252 -6.93 -11.12 7.49
N SER A 253 -8.00 -11.71 8.02
CA SER A 253 -9.03 -12.36 7.20
C SER A 253 -9.79 -11.30 6.40
N GLU A 254 -9.82 -11.49 5.07
CA GLU A 254 -10.59 -10.62 4.18
C GLU A 254 -12.08 -10.85 4.41
N LYS A 255 -12.77 -9.77 4.81
CA LYS A 255 -14.22 -9.75 5.00
C LYS A 255 -14.93 -9.34 3.73
N LEU A 256 -14.42 -8.32 3.03
CA LEU A 256 -15.02 -7.79 1.81
C LEU A 256 -13.97 -7.33 0.81
N LYS A 257 -14.36 -7.35 -0.47
CA LYS A 257 -13.66 -6.73 -1.60
C LYS A 257 -14.68 -5.96 -2.42
N PHE A 258 -14.37 -4.72 -2.73
CA PHE A 258 -15.17 -3.79 -3.52
C PHE A 258 -14.47 -3.55 -4.85
N ASP A 259 -15.14 -3.81 -5.95
CA ASP A 259 -14.60 -3.74 -7.32
C ASP A 259 -15.38 -2.74 -8.20
N ASN A 260 -16.02 -1.75 -7.57
CA ASN A 260 -16.83 -0.76 -8.26
C ASN A 260 -16.03 0.41 -8.84
N HIS A 261 -14.74 0.53 -8.52
CA HIS A 261 -13.86 1.54 -9.11
C HIS A 261 -13.34 1.08 -10.49
N SER A 262 -13.22 2.01 -11.42
CA SER A 262 -12.72 1.72 -12.79
C SER A 262 -11.23 2.04 -12.97
N ASN A 263 -10.57 2.49 -11.90
CA ASN A 263 -9.15 2.83 -11.85
C ASN A 263 -8.69 2.72 -10.37
N TRP A 264 -7.42 3.01 -10.10
CA TRP A 264 -6.78 2.79 -8.80
C TRP A 264 -7.54 3.44 -7.66
N VAL A 265 -7.69 2.70 -6.56
CA VAL A 265 -8.26 3.20 -5.31
C VAL A 265 -7.12 3.72 -4.44
N LEU A 266 -7.13 5.02 -4.18
CA LEU A 266 -6.02 5.73 -3.54
C LEU A 266 -6.26 6.04 -2.06
N GLY A 267 -7.52 5.98 -1.60
CA GLY A 267 -7.83 6.23 -0.21
C GLY A 267 -9.13 5.61 0.26
N THR A 268 -9.20 5.35 1.56
CA THR A 268 -10.36 4.82 2.25
C THR A 268 -10.57 5.55 3.58
N VAL A 269 -11.81 5.74 4.01
CA VAL A 269 -12.17 6.13 5.40
C VAL A 269 -13.50 5.52 5.81
N PHE A 270 -13.65 5.20 7.09
CA PHE A 270 -14.94 4.79 7.66
C PHE A 270 -15.83 6.00 8.01
N SER A 271 -17.14 5.77 8.05
CA SER A 271 -18.10 6.64 8.76
C SER A 271 -17.79 6.69 10.27
N VAL A 272 -18.41 7.62 11.01
CA VAL A 272 -18.14 7.78 12.47
C VAL A 272 -18.33 6.46 13.22
N ASP A 273 -19.41 5.77 12.90
CA ASP A 273 -19.89 4.56 13.54
C ASP A 273 -19.26 3.29 12.95
N GLY A 274 -18.43 3.41 11.91
CA GLY A 274 -17.80 2.28 11.23
C GLY A 274 -18.74 1.45 10.34
N THR A 275 -20.01 1.82 10.20
CA THR A 275 -21.00 1.04 9.43
C THR A 275 -20.86 1.20 7.92
N HIS A 276 -20.17 2.25 7.48
CA HIS A 276 -19.95 2.54 6.07
C HIS A 276 -18.48 2.87 5.79
N LEU A 277 -18.09 2.62 4.54
CA LEU A 277 -16.78 2.96 4.01
C LEU A 277 -16.93 3.94 2.84
N VAL A 278 -16.10 4.97 2.82
CA VAL A 278 -15.90 5.82 1.64
C VAL A 278 -14.54 5.54 1.03
N THR A 279 -14.51 5.41 -0.29
CA THR A 279 -13.30 5.14 -1.07
C THR A 279 -13.11 6.22 -2.14
N THR A 280 -11.86 6.50 -2.51
CA THR A 280 -11.53 7.43 -3.59
C THR A 280 -10.49 6.88 -4.54
N GLY A 281 -10.40 7.43 -5.75
CA GLY A 281 -9.47 6.95 -6.75
C GLY A 281 -9.30 7.82 -7.99
N ARG A 282 -8.50 7.30 -8.92
CA ARG A 282 -8.21 7.91 -10.22
C ARG A 282 -9.41 7.97 -11.17
N ASP A 283 -10.46 7.20 -10.88
CA ASP A 283 -11.73 7.28 -11.59
C ASP A 283 -12.60 8.49 -11.16
N ARG A 284 -12.04 9.35 -10.31
CA ARG A 284 -12.64 10.61 -9.87
C ARG A 284 -13.91 10.42 -9.04
N ALA A 285 -14.12 9.23 -8.47
CA ALA A 285 -15.30 8.92 -7.69
C ALA A 285 -15.00 8.93 -6.18
N LEU A 286 -16.01 9.31 -5.39
CA LEU A 286 -16.10 9.02 -3.96
C LEU A 286 -17.19 7.98 -3.76
N LYS A 287 -16.84 6.71 -3.55
CA LYS A 287 -17.83 5.63 -3.47
C LYS A 287 -18.14 5.29 -2.03
N LEU A 288 -19.43 5.24 -1.70
CA LEU A 288 -19.98 4.87 -0.40
C LEU A 288 -20.46 3.42 -0.43
N ILE A 289 -20.00 2.63 0.53
CA ILE A 289 -20.32 1.22 0.68
C ILE A 289 -20.79 0.94 2.11
N GLU A 290 -21.80 0.11 2.27
CA GLU A 290 -22.20 -0.43 3.58
C GLU A 290 -21.28 -1.59 3.96
N VAL A 291 -20.70 -1.54 5.16
CA VAL A 291 -19.69 -2.49 5.64
C VAL A 291 -20.28 -3.87 5.93
N GLU A 292 -21.52 -3.97 6.40
CA GLU A 292 -22.11 -5.26 6.77
C GLU A 292 -22.47 -6.10 5.53
N SER A 293 -23.16 -5.50 4.56
CA SER A 293 -23.62 -6.21 3.37
C SER A 293 -22.61 -6.18 2.22
N GLY A 294 -21.68 -5.23 2.25
CA GLY A 294 -20.80 -4.91 1.13
C GLY A 294 -21.49 -4.21 -0.04
N SER A 295 -22.72 -3.72 0.15
CA SER A 295 -23.51 -3.08 -0.91
C SER A 295 -22.96 -1.71 -1.27
N PHE A 296 -22.70 -1.48 -2.56
CA PHE A 296 -22.49 -0.14 -3.08
C PHE A 296 -23.77 0.69 -2.90
N ILE A 297 -23.64 1.81 -2.18
CA ILE A 297 -24.77 2.69 -1.84
C ILE A 297 -24.84 3.86 -2.81
N ASP A 298 -23.72 4.57 -2.99
CA ASP A 298 -23.71 5.77 -3.83
C ASP A 298 -22.32 6.24 -4.26
N ASP A 299 -22.27 7.03 -5.33
CA ASP A 299 -21.17 7.97 -5.63
C ASP A 299 -21.49 9.29 -4.89
N ILE A 300 -20.80 9.60 -3.78
CA ILE A 300 -20.99 10.81 -2.96
C ILE A 300 -20.82 12.09 -3.80
N ASN A 301 -19.87 12.08 -4.74
CA ASN A 301 -19.59 13.23 -5.58
C ASN A 301 -20.28 13.17 -6.95
N ALA A 302 -21.27 12.29 -7.18
CA ALA A 302 -21.80 12.03 -8.54
C ALA A 302 -22.22 13.29 -9.30
N SER A 303 -22.71 14.30 -8.58
CA SER A 303 -23.24 15.53 -9.15
C SER A 303 -22.22 16.67 -9.23
N ASN A 304 -21.12 16.56 -8.48
CA ASN A 304 -20.03 17.52 -8.47
C ASN A 304 -18.71 16.79 -8.26
N LYS A 305 -18.30 16.04 -9.29
CA LYS A 305 -17.07 15.25 -9.26
C LYS A 305 -15.81 16.12 -9.28
N GLY A 306 -15.94 17.41 -9.56
CA GLY A 306 -14.81 18.26 -9.91
C GLY A 306 -14.18 17.81 -11.23
N TYR A 307 -12.94 18.24 -11.46
CA TYR A 307 -12.15 17.78 -12.59
C TYR A 307 -10.93 17.01 -12.08
N GLY A 308 -10.51 16.00 -12.83
CA GLY A 308 -9.29 15.25 -12.53
C GLY A 308 -9.42 14.24 -11.39
N GLU A 309 -8.31 13.55 -11.14
CA GLU A 309 -8.21 12.46 -10.18
C GLU A 309 -8.30 12.94 -8.72
N ILE A 310 -8.78 12.08 -7.82
CA ILE A 310 -8.83 12.37 -6.38
C ILE A 310 -7.73 11.54 -5.69
N TYR A 311 -6.77 12.23 -5.10
CA TYR A 311 -5.56 11.61 -4.54
C TYR A 311 -5.66 11.29 -3.06
N SER A 312 -6.40 12.10 -2.30
CA SER A 312 -6.49 11.94 -0.85
C SER A 312 -7.86 12.34 -0.34
N LEU A 313 -8.28 11.66 0.72
CA LEU A 313 -9.50 11.95 1.43
C LEU A 313 -9.28 11.84 2.95
N ALA A 314 -10.02 12.62 3.72
CA ALA A 314 -9.99 12.55 5.18
C ALA A 314 -11.41 12.72 5.73
N ARG A 315 -11.77 11.96 6.76
CA ARG A 315 -13.06 12.08 7.44
C ARG A 315 -12.94 13.03 8.63
N HIS A 316 -13.90 13.94 8.76
CA HIS A 316 -14.01 14.83 9.92
C HIS A 316 -14.16 13.98 11.19
N PRO A 317 -13.40 14.21 12.28
CA PRO A 317 -13.32 13.27 13.42
C PRO A 317 -14.66 12.98 14.12
N ASN A 318 -15.57 13.95 14.12
CA ASN A 318 -16.85 13.87 14.87
C ASN A 318 -18.11 13.97 14.00
N LYS A 319 -17.99 14.04 12.67
CA LYS A 319 -19.14 14.20 11.76
C LYS A 319 -19.00 13.22 10.58
N ASP A 320 -20.11 12.79 10.00
CA ASP A 320 -20.11 12.03 8.75
C ASP A 320 -19.89 12.97 7.56
N GLN A 321 -18.73 13.60 7.55
CA GLN A 321 -18.28 14.55 6.53
C GLN A 321 -16.87 14.17 6.10
N ILE A 322 -16.57 14.32 4.82
CA ILE A 322 -15.26 14.01 4.24
C ILE A 322 -14.73 15.18 3.45
N LEU A 323 -13.44 15.42 3.55
CA LEU A 323 -12.70 16.23 2.59
C LEU A 323 -12.11 15.33 1.52
N ALA A 324 -12.17 15.79 0.27
CA ALA A 324 -11.50 15.18 -0.86
C ALA A 324 -10.66 16.23 -1.59
N VAL A 325 -9.47 15.82 -2.03
CA VAL A 325 -8.50 16.67 -2.75
C VAL A 325 -7.84 15.90 -3.89
N GLY A 326 -7.38 16.62 -4.90
CA GLY A 326 -6.72 16.00 -6.04
C GLY A 326 -6.25 16.99 -7.10
N GLU A 327 -6.33 16.54 -8.36
CA GLU A 327 -5.69 17.17 -9.52
C GLU A 327 -6.22 18.59 -9.83
N ASP A 328 -7.51 18.88 -9.63
CA ASP A 328 -8.04 20.23 -9.89
C ASP A 328 -7.66 21.29 -8.85
N GLY A 329 -7.00 20.89 -7.77
CA GLY A 329 -6.55 21.79 -6.71
C GLY A 329 -7.67 22.45 -5.92
N ILE A 330 -8.90 21.92 -5.97
CA ILE A 330 -10.04 22.44 -5.19
C ILE A 330 -10.39 21.42 -4.09
N PRO A 331 -10.07 21.72 -2.82
CA PRO A 331 -10.60 20.95 -1.71
C PRO A 331 -12.13 21.03 -1.68
N ARG A 332 -12.79 19.92 -1.40
CA ARG A 332 -14.26 19.86 -1.30
C ARG A 332 -14.66 19.07 -0.07
N LEU A 333 -15.61 19.64 0.70
CA LEU A 333 -16.22 19.02 1.87
C LEU A 333 -17.58 18.47 1.47
N TYR A 334 -17.78 17.18 1.69
CA TYR A 334 -19.04 16.48 1.42
C TYR A 334 -19.61 15.88 2.71
N GLN A 335 -20.93 15.81 2.81
CA GLN A 335 -21.59 14.90 3.74
C GLN A 335 -21.50 13.47 3.17
N ILE A 336 -21.27 12.46 4.01
CA ILE A 336 -21.25 11.04 3.58
C ILE A 336 -22.67 10.61 3.20
N PHE A 337 -23.61 10.78 4.12
CA PHE A 337 -25.02 10.43 3.93
C PHE A 337 -25.80 11.62 3.38
N ARG A 338 -26.35 11.48 2.17
CA ARG A 338 -27.22 12.50 1.58
C ARG A 338 -28.45 12.72 2.47
N THR A 339 -28.84 13.97 2.66
CA THR A 339 -30.05 14.36 3.41
C THR A 339 -31.21 14.71 2.49
N ILE A 340 -30.95 14.84 1.18
CA ILE A 340 -31.93 15.19 0.16
C ILE A 340 -31.90 14.16 -0.98
N ARG A 341 -33.05 13.98 -1.64
CA ARG A 341 -33.19 13.07 -2.78
C ARG A 341 -32.51 13.66 -4.02
N ARG A 342 -31.93 12.79 -4.86
CA ARG A 342 -31.51 13.16 -6.22
C ARG A 342 -32.71 13.55 -7.07
N ASP A 343 -32.68 14.76 -7.59
CA ASP A 343 -33.58 15.22 -8.64
C ASP A 343 -32.78 15.85 -9.79
N VAL A 344 -33.41 16.04 -10.94
CA VAL A 344 -32.76 16.53 -12.16
C VAL A 344 -32.34 18.01 -12.03
N GLY A 345 -32.88 18.75 -11.04
CA GLY A 345 -32.63 20.17 -10.83
C GLY A 345 -31.64 20.50 -9.71
N ASN A 346 -31.31 19.53 -8.85
CA ASN A 346 -30.44 19.67 -7.69
C ASN A 346 -29.22 18.76 -7.80
N THR A 347 -28.11 19.38 -8.18
CA THR A 347 -26.85 18.71 -8.50
C THR A 347 -25.79 18.87 -7.42
N ASP A 348 -26.13 19.20 -6.17
CA ASP A 348 -25.16 19.30 -5.06
C ASP A 348 -25.71 18.69 -3.77
N PHE A 349 -26.22 17.44 -3.84
CA PHE A 349 -26.92 16.80 -2.71
C PHE A 349 -26.02 16.28 -1.58
N ASN A 350 -24.70 16.14 -1.81
CA ASN A 350 -23.73 15.81 -0.77
C ASN A 350 -22.70 16.93 -0.56
N LEU A 351 -22.50 17.85 -1.51
CA LEU A 351 -21.51 18.90 -1.39
C LEU A 351 -21.95 19.92 -0.33
N ILE A 352 -21.13 20.09 0.70
CA ILE A 352 -21.31 21.13 1.72
C ILE A 352 -20.60 22.41 1.26
N ARG A 353 -19.36 22.27 0.77
CA ARG A 353 -18.52 23.41 0.40
C ARG A 353 -17.40 23.02 -0.56
N ALA A 354 -17.19 23.85 -1.58
CA ALA A 354 -15.93 23.92 -2.32
C ALA A 354 -15.08 25.08 -1.77
N PHE A 355 -13.78 24.85 -1.58
CA PHE A 355 -12.83 25.85 -1.08
C PHE A 355 -12.14 26.57 -2.25
N ASP A 356 -11.30 27.57 -1.98
CA ASP A 356 -10.58 28.28 -3.03
C ASP A 356 -9.62 27.34 -3.78
N ARG A 357 -9.56 27.50 -5.10
CA ARG A 357 -8.64 26.75 -5.95
C ARG A 357 -7.19 27.10 -5.61
N GLN A 358 -6.39 26.07 -5.37
CA GLN A 358 -4.96 26.17 -5.18
C GLN A 358 -4.22 26.17 -6.54
N PRO A 359 -3.04 26.80 -6.64
CA PRO A 359 -2.31 26.95 -7.90
C PRO A 359 -1.57 25.68 -8.35
N ALA A 360 -1.83 24.52 -7.72
CA ALA A 360 -1.20 23.24 -7.99
C ALA A 360 -2.11 22.08 -7.58
N VAL A 361 -1.77 20.89 -8.06
CA VAL A 361 -2.37 19.61 -7.64
C VAL A 361 -2.22 19.44 -6.13
N VAL A 362 -3.29 19.05 -5.45
CA VAL A 362 -3.29 18.80 -4.01
C VAL A 362 -3.19 17.30 -3.76
N ASN A 363 -2.07 16.86 -3.20
CA ASN A 363 -1.78 15.44 -3.01
C ASN A 363 -2.35 14.86 -1.71
N VAL A 364 -2.48 15.69 -0.67
CA VAL A 364 -2.81 15.20 0.67
C VAL A 364 -3.71 16.18 1.42
N VAL A 365 -4.63 15.62 2.21
CA VAL A 365 -5.49 16.37 3.13
C VAL A 365 -5.50 15.69 4.51
N ALA A 366 -5.54 16.50 5.57
CA ALA A 366 -5.70 16.02 6.94
C ALA A 366 -6.60 16.96 7.75
N PHE A 367 -7.41 16.40 8.64
CA PHE A 367 -8.18 17.18 9.62
C PHE A 367 -7.38 17.41 10.90
N SER A 368 -7.66 18.53 11.57
CA SER A 368 -7.27 18.70 12.96
C SER A 368 -8.06 17.72 13.85
N PRO A 369 -7.55 17.36 15.04
CA PRO A 369 -8.16 16.34 15.91
C PRO A 369 -9.61 16.66 16.33
N ASN A 370 -9.93 17.95 16.44
CA ASN A 370 -11.28 18.44 16.74
C ASN A 370 -12.12 18.73 15.49
N GLY A 371 -11.54 18.64 14.29
CA GLY A 371 -12.18 18.85 13.00
C GLY A 371 -12.46 20.31 12.61
N ASN A 372 -12.16 21.28 13.48
CA ASN A 372 -12.41 22.70 13.19
C ASN A 372 -11.49 23.26 12.09
N ARG A 373 -10.36 22.59 11.84
CA ARG A 373 -9.42 22.95 10.77
C ARG A 373 -9.10 21.74 9.93
N PHE A 374 -8.61 22.03 8.74
CA PHE A 374 -7.90 21.04 7.94
C PHE A 374 -6.72 21.68 7.24
N ALA A 375 -5.81 20.83 6.78
CA ALA A 375 -4.64 21.21 6.02
C ALA A 375 -4.61 20.45 4.70
N THR A 376 -3.98 21.06 3.71
CA THR A 376 -3.73 20.46 2.40
C THR A 376 -2.29 20.71 1.97
N GLY A 377 -1.68 19.73 1.31
CA GLY A 377 -0.32 19.79 0.78
C GLY A 377 -0.33 19.59 -0.72
N ASN A 378 0.46 20.39 -1.45
CA ASN A 378 0.42 20.42 -2.91
C ASN A 378 1.80 20.28 -3.57
N ASP A 379 1.82 20.15 -4.90
CA ASP A 379 3.03 19.93 -5.69
C ASP A 379 4.08 21.05 -5.63
N ASN A 380 3.66 22.26 -5.26
CA ASN A 380 4.55 23.43 -5.14
C ASN A 380 5.13 23.59 -3.73
N GLY A 381 5.06 22.55 -2.89
CA GLY A 381 5.60 22.56 -1.53
C GLY A 381 4.87 23.46 -0.56
N LYS A 382 3.61 23.80 -0.86
CA LYS A 382 2.79 24.65 -0.01
C LYS A 382 1.87 23.81 0.87
N VAL A 383 1.69 24.26 2.10
CA VAL A 383 0.68 23.74 3.03
C VAL A 383 -0.35 24.84 3.31
N TYR A 384 -1.61 24.60 2.96
CA TYR A 384 -2.71 25.53 3.19
C TYR A 384 -3.52 25.08 4.39
N ILE A 385 -3.77 25.98 5.33
CA ILE A 385 -4.58 25.72 6.53
C ILE A 385 -5.89 26.47 6.42
N TYR A 386 -6.99 25.77 6.67
CA TYR A 386 -8.34 26.29 6.56
C TYR A 386 -9.10 26.14 7.87
N GLU A 387 -10.05 27.04 8.10
CA GLU A 387 -11.15 26.83 9.04
C GLU A 387 -12.29 26.10 8.31
N THR A 388 -12.64 24.90 8.80
CA THR A 388 -13.55 23.97 8.14
C THR A 388 -14.93 24.57 7.89
N GLU A 389 -15.55 25.14 8.94
CA GLU A 389 -16.96 25.56 8.90
C GLU A 389 -17.15 26.80 8.02
N THR A 390 -16.26 27.79 8.18
CA THR A 390 -16.37 29.09 7.50
C THR A 390 -15.84 29.06 6.07
N GLY A 391 -14.94 28.11 5.75
CA GLY A 391 -14.24 28.12 4.46
C GLY A 391 -13.02 29.02 4.41
N SER A 392 -12.71 29.74 5.49
CA SER A 392 -11.66 30.76 5.49
C SER A 392 -10.27 30.12 5.45
N ARG A 393 -9.44 30.54 4.49
CA ARG A 393 -8.02 30.21 4.48
C ARG A 393 -7.30 30.99 5.57
N LEU A 394 -6.77 30.29 6.57
CA LEU A 394 -6.12 30.87 7.74
C LEU A 394 -4.64 31.13 7.51
N GLN A 395 -3.94 30.22 6.81
CA GLN A 395 -2.49 30.28 6.59
C GLN A 395 -2.11 29.65 5.24
N VAL A 396 -0.97 30.08 4.70
CA VAL A 396 -0.24 29.42 3.62
C VAL A 396 1.22 29.32 4.04
N ILE A 397 1.68 28.10 4.26
CA ILE A 397 3.05 27.79 4.70
C ILE A 397 3.83 27.32 3.47
N THR A 398 5.07 27.78 3.34
CA THR A 398 6.01 27.19 2.37
C THR A 398 6.80 26.14 3.12
N ALA A 399 6.45 24.88 2.94
CA ALA A 399 7.18 23.78 3.56
C ALA A 399 8.46 23.52 2.78
N ASP A 400 8.38 23.49 1.44
CA ASP A 400 9.54 23.32 0.57
C ASP A 400 9.25 23.91 -0.84
N SER A 401 10.17 23.69 -1.77
CA SER A 401 10.03 23.88 -3.22
C SER A 401 9.56 22.62 -3.97
N THR A 402 9.42 21.47 -3.29
CA THR A 402 8.97 20.20 -3.88
C THR A 402 7.64 19.72 -3.30
N ALA A 403 7.02 18.73 -3.95
CA ALA A 403 5.68 18.24 -3.61
C ALA A 403 5.55 17.74 -2.17
N VAL A 404 4.50 18.16 -1.48
CA VAL A 404 4.11 17.64 -0.15
C VAL A 404 3.14 16.48 -0.35
N PHE A 405 3.53 15.29 0.10
CA PHE A 405 2.72 14.06 -0.03
C PHE A 405 2.12 13.60 1.29
N ALA A 406 2.66 14.04 2.42
CA ALA A 406 2.21 13.60 3.74
C ALA A 406 1.96 14.78 4.67
N LEU A 407 0.84 14.74 5.40
CA LEU A 407 0.49 15.68 6.45
C LEU A 407 -0.06 14.94 7.67
N SER A 408 0.31 15.39 8.86
CA SER A 408 -0.30 14.89 10.09
C SER A 408 -0.39 15.99 11.15
N PHE A 409 -1.55 16.14 11.77
CA PHE A 409 -1.74 17.03 12.91
C PHE A 409 -1.31 16.32 14.19
N ASN A 410 -0.57 17.01 15.06
CA ASN A 410 -0.35 16.49 16.39
C ASN A 410 -1.67 16.58 17.20
N PRO A 411 -2.12 15.51 17.87
CA PRO A 411 -3.38 15.51 18.60
C PRO A 411 -3.39 16.40 19.85
N GLU A 412 -2.25 16.52 20.52
CA GLU A 412 -2.11 17.23 21.79
C GLU A 412 -1.52 18.64 21.62
N LYS A 413 -0.63 18.81 20.65
CA LYS A 413 0.06 20.06 20.37
C LYS A 413 -0.61 20.77 19.19
N LYS A 414 -0.63 22.09 19.20
CA LYS A 414 -1.14 22.91 18.08
C LYS A 414 -0.12 22.97 16.93
N GLN A 415 0.21 21.82 16.37
CA GLN A 415 1.28 21.64 15.38
C GLN A 415 0.82 20.76 14.22
N ILE A 416 1.47 20.94 13.07
CA ILE A 416 1.30 20.10 11.89
C ILE A 416 2.66 19.71 11.34
N SER A 417 2.83 18.44 11.00
CA SER A 417 4.02 17.93 10.32
C SER A 417 3.73 17.70 8.83
N ALA A 418 4.70 18.02 7.99
CA ALA A 418 4.66 17.85 6.55
C ALA A 418 5.92 17.14 6.04
N GLY A 419 5.73 16.24 5.08
CA GLY A 419 6.80 15.52 4.39
C GLY A 419 6.47 15.35 2.91
N GLY A 420 7.51 15.19 2.09
CA GLY A 420 7.36 15.22 0.64
C GLY A 420 8.54 14.64 -0.13
N PHE A 421 8.69 15.10 -1.37
CA PHE A 421 9.65 14.57 -2.33
C PHE A 421 11.12 14.76 -1.91
N ASP A 422 11.43 15.82 -1.17
CA ASP A 422 12.80 16.13 -0.71
C ASP A 422 13.26 15.27 0.49
N GLY A 423 12.36 14.50 1.09
CA GLY A 423 12.64 13.62 2.23
C GLY A 423 12.88 14.32 3.56
N TRP A 424 12.61 15.62 3.66
CA TRP A 424 12.67 16.36 4.92
C TRP A 424 11.33 16.33 5.62
N LEU A 425 11.35 16.05 6.92
CA LEU A 425 10.21 16.26 7.79
C LEU A 425 10.26 17.67 8.37
N ARG A 426 9.15 18.40 8.27
CA ARG A 426 9.01 19.75 8.83
C ARG A 426 7.78 19.87 9.69
N THR A 427 7.95 20.40 10.89
CA THR A 427 6.88 20.65 11.85
C THR A 427 6.65 22.14 12.01
N PHE A 428 5.41 22.58 11.91
CA PHE A 428 5.01 23.99 11.98
C PHE A 428 4.03 24.24 13.12
N ASP A 429 4.10 25.42 13.71
CA ASP A 429 3.07 25.92 14.60
C ASP A 429 1.78 26.24 13.82
N LEU A 430 0.66 25.65 14.22
CA LEU A 430 -0.60 25.70 13.47
C LEU A 430 -1.20 27.12 13.43
N LYS A 431 -0.89 27.99 14.39
CA LYS A 431 -1.46 29.33 14.48
C LYS A 431 -0.63 30.33 13.67
N THR A 432 0.69 30.26 13.78
CA THR A 432 1.62 31.25 13.25
C THR A 432 2.26 30.83 11.94
N GLY A 433 2.18 29.56 11.57
CA GLY A 433 2.85 29.00 10.40
C GLY A 433 4.38 28.95 10.52
N LYS A 434 4.94 29.23 11.70
CA LYS A 434 6.38 29.21 11.92
C LYS A 434 6.91 27.79 11.95
N LEU A 435 8.06 27.57 11.32
CA LEU A 435 8.82 26.33 11.42
C LEU A 435 9.30 26.16 12.87
N LEU A 436 9.01 24.99 13.44
CA LEU A 436 9.41 24.59 14.79
C LEU A 436 10.56 23.59 14.75
N GLN A 437 10.54 22.68 13.78
CA GLN A 437 11.54 21.64 13.61
C GLN A 437 11.66 21.22 12.15
N GLU A 438 12.88 20.89 11.72
CA GLU A 438 13.18 20.34 10.39
C GLU A 438 14.34 19.34 10.51
N PHE A 439 14.18 18.14 9.93
CA PHE A 439 15.25 17.13 9.87
C PHE A 439 14.96 16.03 8.83
N ILE A 440 16.00 15.29 8.42
CA ILE A 440 15.88 14.06 7.64
C ILE A 440 15.65 12.90 8.60
N PRO A 441 14.50 12.17 8.52
CA PRO A 441 14.15 11.15 9.51
C PRO A 441 15.02 9.89 9.46
N VAL A 442 15.61 9.61 8.29
CA VAL A 442 16.40 8.40 8.06
C VAL A 442 17.86 8.56 8.47
N THR A 443 18.51 7.44 8.79
CA THR A 443 19.95 7.43 9.02
C THR A 443 20.70 7.48 7.68
N MET A 444 21.34 8.62 7.42
CA MET A 444 22.16 8.84 6.22
C MET A 444 23.58 8.28 6.37
N ASN A 445 24.15 7.73 5.29
CA ASN A 445 25.54 7.29 5.25
C ASN A 445 26.50 8.47 5.55
N GLN A 446 27.57 8.23 6.33
CA GLN A 446 28.53 9.26 6.74
C GLN A 446 29.18 10.01 5.57
N LYS A 447 29.37 9.37 4.40
CA LYS A 447 29.87 10.06 3.18
C LYS A 447 28.84 10.97 2.52
N ALA A 448 27.54 10.75 2.76
CA ALA A 448 26.46 11.58 2.22
C ALA A 448 26.26 12.86 3.05
N LYS A 449 26.63 12.86 4.34
CA LYS A 449 26.48 14.01 5.25
C LYS A 449 27.28 15.25 4.84
N SER A 450 28.30 15.13 3.98
CA SER A 450 29.11 16.28 3.55
C SER A 450 28.48 17.11 2.44
N ASN A 451 27.33 16.69 1.90
CA ASN A 451 26.72 17.26 0.70
C ASN A 451 25.36 17.94 0.94
N PHE A 452 24.93 18.06 2.21
CA PHE A 452 23.65 18.64 2.60
C PHE A 452 23.83 19.65 3.73
#